data_AF-A0A958EGB8-F1
#
_entry.id   AF-A0A958EGB8-F1
#
_cell.length_a   1.000
_cell.length_b   1.000
_cell.length_c   1.000
_cell.angle_alpha   90.00
_cell.angle_beta   90.00
_cell.angle_gamma   90.00
#
_symmetry.space_group_name_H-M   'P 1'
#
loop_
_entity.id
_entity.type
_entity.pdbx_description
1 polymer ?
#
loop_
_entity_poly.entity_id
_entity_poly.type
_entity_poly.pdbx_seq_one_letter_code
_entity_poly.pdbx_strand_id
1 'polypeptide(L)'
;TVDLNLDKSFALAGKMEATVYMRVTNLFNTRNVLNVYDRSGNADDDGFLSNTTLSEDFIEANGGQRYVDLYQALNLNNGQSYWDRLNLQLWDHPRQIFLGFRLNY
;
A
#
# COMPACT_ATOMS: atom_id res chain seq x y z
N THR A 1 -11.80 -2.97 -0.27
CA THR A 1 -11.38 -2.82 -1.68
C THR A 1 -12.32 -3.60 -2.59
N VAL A 2 -12.24 -3.39 -3.91
CA VAL A 2 -13.01 -4.17 -4.91
C VAL A 2 -12.04 -5.02 -5.71
N ASP A 3 -12.36 -6.30 -5.86
CA ASP A 3 -11.50 -7.28 -6.53
C ASP A 3 -12.18 -7.84 -7.79
N LEU A 4 -11.37 -8.25 -8.76
CA LEU A 4 -11.80 -8.88 -10.01
C LEU A 4 -11.20 -10.28 -10.15
N ASN A 5 -12.03 -11.27 -10.44
CA ASN A 5 -11.61 -12.61 -10.82
C ASN A 5 -12.22 -12.95 -12.19
N LEU A 6 -11.37 -13.35 -13.14
CA LEU A 6 -11.77 -13.75 -14.49
C LEU A 6 -11.11 -15.08 -14.86
N ASP A 7 -11.94 -16.07 -15.19
CA ASP A 7 -11.51 -17.41 -15.60
C ASP A 7 -12.07 -17.74 -16.98
N LYS A 8 -11.25 -18.33 -17.85
CA LYS A 8 -11.66 -18.81 -19.17
C LYS A 8 -11.10 -20.19 -19.44
N SER A 9 -11.99 -21.18 -19.57
CA SER A 9 -11.65 -22.53 -20.02
C SER A 9 -11.78 -22.69 -21.52
N PHE A 10 -10.87 -23.48 -22.09
CA PHE A 10 -10.80 -23.87 -23.49
C PHE A 10 -10.72 -25.40 -23.55
N ALA A 11 -11.66 -26.01 -24.26
CA ALA A 11 -11.59 -27.43 -24.58
C ALA A 11 -10.41 -27.65 -25.55
N LEU A 12 -9.53 -28.58 -25.18
CA LEU A 12 -8.44 -29.05 -26.02
C LEU A 12 -8.82 -30.42 -26.62
N ALA A 13 -7.92 -31.02 -27.40
CA ALA A 13 -8.17 -32.32 -27.99
C ALA A 13 -8.41 -33.41 -26.91
N GLY A 14 -9.38 -34.30 -27.17
CA GLY A 14 -9.73 -35.37 -26.23
C GLY A 14 -10.50 -34.86 -25.01
N LYS A 15 -10.06 -35.26 -23.81
CA LYS A 15 -10.66 -34.87 -22.52
C LYS A 15 -9.90 -33.73 -21.84
N MET A 16 -8.94 -33.12 -22.53
CA MET A 16 -8.08 -32.09 -21.97
C MET A 16 -8.78 -30.73 -21.96
N GLU A 17 -8.59 -29.96 -20.90
CA GLU A 17 -9.07 -28.58 -20.77
C GLU A 17 -7.94 -27.68 -20.26
N ALA A 18 -7.76 -26.53 -20.89
CA ALA A 18 -6.89 -25.48 -20.37
C ALA A 18 -7.72 -24.30 -19.86
N THR A 19 -7.48 -23.87 -18.64
CA THR A 19 -8.08 -22.67 -18.04
C THR A 19 -7.01 -21.60 -17.89
N VAL A 20 -7.27 -20.40 -18.40
CA VAL A 20 -6.50 -19.20 -18.07
C VAL A 20 -7.27 -18.41 -17.03
N TYR A 21 -6.59 -17.95 -15.99
CA TYR A 21 -7.19 -17.15 -14.93
C TYR A 21 -6.41 -15.87 -14.66
N MET A 22 -7.14 -14.80 -14.38
CA MET A 22 -6.62 -13.52 -13.93
C MET A 22 -7.33 -13.12 -12.63
N ARG A 23 -6.55 -12.74 -11.64
CA ARG A 23 -7.05 -12.14 -10.40
C ARG A 23 -6.44 -10.77 -10.24
N VAL A 24 -7.26 -9.76 -9.96
CA VAL A 24 -6.83 -8.40 -9.64
C VAL A 24 -7.37 -8.04 -8.27
N THR A 25 -6.50 -7.90 -7.28
CA THR A 25 -6.88 -7.33 -5.98
C THR A 25 -6.72 -5.83 -6.01
N ASN A 26 -7.62 -5.11 -5.35
CA ASN A 26 -7.68 -3.64 -5.37
C ASN A 26 -7.76 -3.10 -6.82
N LEU A 27 -8.81 -3.48 -7.54
CA LEU A 27 -9.05 -3.17 -8.96
C LEU A 27 -8.89 -1.69 -9.30
N PHE A 28 -9.45 -0.81 -8.45
CA PHE A 28 -9.41 0.63 -8.61
C PHE A 28 -8.15 1.29 -8.03
N ASN A 29 -7.23 0.50 -7.48
CA ASN A 29 -6.03 0.98 -6.80
C ASN A 29 -6.33 2.06 -5.75
N THR A 30 -7.41 1.86 -5.00
CA THR A 30 -7.83 2.77 -3.94
C THR A 30 -6.86 2.64 -2.77
N ARG A 31 -6.37 3.77 -2.25
CA ARG A 31 -5.55 3.82 -1.04
C ARG A 31 -6.45 3.76 0.19
N ASN A 32 -6.79 2.57 0.63
CA ASN A 32 -7.68 2.37 1.77
C ASN A 32 -6.93 2.56 3.10
N VAL A 33 -7.45 3.41 3.99
CA VAL A 33 -6.92 3.59 5.35
C VAL A 33 -7.23 2.35 6.19
N LEU A 34 -6.21 1.73 6.77
CA LEU A 34 -6.34 0.63 7.73
C LEU A 34 -6.18 1.10 9.17
N ASN A 35 -5.26 2.05 9.38
CA ASN A 35 -4.93 2.58 10.69
C ASN A 35 -4.67 4.09 10.61
N VAL A 36 -4.62 4.73 11.77
CA VAL A 36 -4.29 6.15 11.93
C VAL A 36 -3.20 6.29 12.97
N TYR A 37 -2.42 7.36 12.92
CA TYR A 37 -1.44 7.66 13.95
C TYR A 37 -2.13 8.05 15.27
N ASP A 38 -1.70 7.47 16.38
CA ASP A 38 -2.32 7.72 17.70
C ASP A 38 -2.31 9.20 18.10
N ARG A 39 -1.26 9.95 17.73
CA ARG A 39 -1.12 11.36 18.11
C ARG A 39 -2.09 12.28 17.37
N SER A 40 -2.28 12.06 16.07
CA SER A 40 -3.04 12.97 15.20
C SER A 40 -4.45 12.47 14.88
N GLY A 41 -4.71 11.17 15.04
CA GLY A 41 -5.93 10.52 14.56
C GLY A 41 -6.07 10.51 13.03
N ASN A 42 -5.00 10.83 12.30
CA ASN A 42 -4.96 10.89 10.83
C ASN A 42 -4.01 9.82 10.29
N ALA A 43 -4.26 9.29 9.10
CA ALA A 43 -3.37 8.34 8.43
C ALA A 43 -2.26 9.01 7.60
N ASP A 44 -2.48 10.24 7.14
CA ASP A 44 -1.55 11.00 6.29
C ASP A 44 -0.64 11.96 7.06
N ASP A 45 -0.96 12.24 8.33
CA ASP A 45 -0.18 13.13 9.20
C ASP A 45 0.04 12.44 10.54
N ASP A 46 1.29 12.30 10.97
CA ASP A 46 1.63 11.75 12.28
C ASP A 46 1.66 12.80 13.39
N GLY A 47 1.52 14.08 13.04
CA GLY A 47 1.55 15.24 13.92
C GLY A 47 2.93 15.88 14.11
N PHE A 48 3.99 15.42 13.42
CA PHE A 48 5.35 15.88 13.68
C PHE A 48 5.59 17.18 12.94
N LEU A 49 5.44 17.16 11.61
CA LEU A 49 5.63 18.33 10.76
C LEU A 49 4.54 19.39 10.96
N SER A 50 3.34 18.99 11.37
CA SER A 50 2.22 19.90 11.63
C SER A 50 2.28 20.59 12.99
N ASN A 51 3.14 20.15 13.91
CA ASN A 51 3.36 20.78 15.22
C ASN A 51 4.70 21.53 15.25
N THR A 52 4.69 22.75 14.73
CA THR A 52 5.90 23.58 14.57
C THR A 52 6.62 23.83 15.89
N THR A 53 5.89 24.01 16.99
CA THR A 53 6.48 24.20 18.33
C THR A 53 7.39 23.06 18.78
N LEU A 54 7.14 21.83 18.29
CA LEU A 54 7.94 20.65 18.64
C LEU A 54 8.99 20.29 17.59
N SER A 55 8.77 20.69 16.33
CA SER A 55 9.58 20.20 15.20
C SER A 55 10.51 21.24 14.58
N GLU A 56 10.24 22.54 14.70
CA GLU A 56 10.93 23.58 13.93
C GLU A 56 12.45 23.62 14.20
N ASP A 57 12.86 23.77 15.47
CA ASP A 57 14.27 23.77 15.86
C ASP A 57 15.00 22.48 15.44
N PHE A 58 14.31 21.33 15.56
CA PHE A 58 14.87 20.04 15.16
C PHE A 58 15.04 19.95 13.64
N ILE A 59 14.05 20.40 12.87
CA ILE A 59 14.11 20.41 11.41
C ILE A 59 15.25 21.30 10.95
N GLU A 60 15.37 22.52 11.49
CA GLU A 60 16.44 23.45 11.13
C GLU A 60 17.83 22.85 11.42
N ALA A 61 18.01 22.28 12.61
CA ALA A 61 19.26 21.63 13.00
C ALA A 61 19.63 20.40 12.15
N ASN A 62 18.66 19.76 11.48
CA ASN A 62 18.86 18.52 10.71
C ASN A 62 18.80 18.73 9.18
N GLY A 63 19.02 19.95 8.70
CA GLY A 63 19.11 20.25 7.27
C GLY A 63 17.83 20.85 6.67
N GLY A 64 16.94 21.38 7.52
CA GLY A 64 15.80 22.21 7.12
C GLY A 64 14.88 21.50 6.14
N GLN A 65 14.61 22.14 5.01
CA GLN A 65 13.70 21.61 3.98
C GLN A 65 14.08 20.19 3.51
N ARG A 66 15.37 19.87 3.41
CA ARG A 66 15.80 18.54 2.99
C ARG A 66 15.35 17.45 3.96
N TYR A 67 15.36 17.76 5.26
CA TYR A 67 14.85 16.86 6.28
C TYR A 67 13.34 16.67 6.11
N VAL A 68 12.59 17.75 5.89
CA VAL A 68 11.14 17.70 5.67
C VAL A 68 10.79 16.80 4.48
N ASP A 69 11.47 16.98 3.34
CA ASP A 69 11.22 16.19 2.13
C ASP A 69 11.46 14.68 2.37
N LEU A 70 12.55 14.35 3.05
CA LEU A 70 12.88 12.96 3.41
C LEU A 70 11.89 12.39 4.41
N TYR A 71 11.50 13.16 5.41
CA TYR A 71 10.52 12.77 6.42
C TYR A 71 9.17 12.45 5.77
N GLN A 72 8.68 13.32 4.88
CA GLN A 72 7.44 13.10 4.14
C GLN A 72 7.51 11.84 3.28
N ALA A 73 8.60 11.64 2.54
CA ALA A 73 8.74 10.49 1.65
C ALA A 73 8.79 9.16 2.42
N LEU A 74 9.56 9.10 3.51
CA LEU A 74 9.78 7.86 4.26
C LEU A 74 8.67 7.57 5.26
N ASN A 75 8.28 8.56 6.07
CA ASN A 75 7.38 8.33 7.20
C ASN A 75 5.92 8.50 6.82
N LEU A 76 5.57 9.55 6.08
CA LEU A 76 4.16 9.85 5.79
C LEU A 76 3.64 9.12 4.53
N ASN A 77 4.39 9.22 3.42
CA ASN A 77 3.98 8.62 2.15
C ASN A 77 4.12 7.09 2.17
N ASN A 78 5.28 6.59 2.62
CA ASN A 78 5.56 5.17 2.67
C ASN A 78 5.08 4.50 3.98
N GLY A 79 4.79 5.28 5.04
CA GLY A 79 4.37 4.71 6.33
C GLY A 79 5.47 3.93 7.05
N GLN A 80 6.74 4.11 6.66
CA GLN A 80 7.85 3.23 7.06
C GLN A 80 8.01 3.22 8.59
N SER A 81 8.04 4.39 9.23
CA SER A 81 8.15 4.53 10.68
C SER A 81 6.99 3.87 11.44
N TYR A 82 5.77 3.90 10.89
CA TYR A 82 4.62 3.24 11.49
C TYR A 82 4.78 1.71 11.48
N TRP A 83 5.22 1.17 10.33
CA TRP A 83 5.50 -0.25 10.19
C TRP A 83 6.67 -0.70 11.08
N ASP A 84 7.79 0.03 11.07
CA ASP A 84 8.98 -0.32 11.87
C ASP A 84 8.68 -0.37 13.38
N ARG A 85 7.80 0.51 13.87
CA ARG A 85 7.50 0.63 15.31
C ARG A 85 6.41 -0.31 15.79
N LEU A 86 5.37 -0.49 14.99
CA LEU A 86 4.15 -1.19 15.41
C LEU A 86 3.97 -2.55 14.70
N ASN A 87 4.75 -2.81 13.65
CA ASN A 87 4.56 -3.95 12.75
C ASN A 87 3.13 -4.01 12.17
N LEU A 88 2.56 -2.82 11.91
CA LEU A 88 1.24 -2.62 11.33
C LEU A 88 1.35 -1.73 10.07
N GLN A 89 0.33 -1.75 9.21
CA GLN A 89 0.27 -0.95 7.98
C GLN A 89 -0.73 0.19 8.13
N LEU A 90 -0.40 1.40 7.64
CA LEU A 90 -1.37 2.51 7.56
C LEU A 90 -2.37 2.30 6.41
N TRP A 91 -1.89 1.73 5.31
CA TRP A 91 -2.60 1.61 4.06
C TRP A 91 -2.74 0.16 3.66
N ASP A 92 -3.86 -0.17 3.04
CA ASP A 92 -4.02 -1.47 2.39
C ASP A 92 -3.05 -1.60 1.21
N HIS A 93 -2.81 -2.84 0.81
CA HIS A 93 -1.89 -3.17 -0.27
C HIS A 93 -2.25 -2.46 -1.59
N PRO A 94 -1.25 -2.04 -2.38
CA PRO A 94 -1.48 -1.53 -3.72
C PRO A 94 -2.06 -2.63 -4.61
N ARG A 95 -2.58 -2.25 -5.79
CA ARG A 95 -3.12 -3.21 -6.75
C ARG A 95 -2.15 -4.33 -7.08
N GLN A 96 -2.62 -5.57 -6.96
CA GLN A 96 -1.86 -6.77 -7.37
C GLN A 96 -2.59 -7.47 -8.51
N ILE A 97 -1.83 -7.93 -9.49
CA ILE A 97 -2.36 -8.64 -10.67
C ILE A 97 -1.68 -10.00 -10.73
N PHE A 98 -2.48 -11.06 -10.65
CA PHE A 98 -2.03 -12.44 -10.79
C PHE A 98 -2.57 -13.01 -12.09
N LEU A 99 -1.69 -13.59 -12.89
CA LEU A 99 -2.01 -14.33 -14.10
C LEU A 99 -1.56 -15.77 -13.93
N GLY A 100 -2.39 -16.72 -14.35
CA GLY A 100 -2.02 -18.12 -14.32
C GLY A 100 -2.81 -18.95 -15.30
N PHE A 101 -2.38 -20.20 -15.44
CA PHE A 101 -3.08 -21.21 -16.22
C PHE A 101 -3.16 -22.52 -15.44
N ARG A 102 -4.16 -23.34 -15.78
CA ARG A 102 -4.37 -24.69 -15.24
C ARG A 102 -4.65 -25.61 -16.42
N LEU A 103 -4.08 -26.81 -16.39
CA LEU A 103 -4.35 -27.87 -17.34
C LEU A 103 -5.03 -29.03 -16.61
N ASN A 104 -6.18 -29.47 -17.12
CA ASN A 104 -6.87 -30.67 -16.67
C ASN A 104 -6.73 -31.72 -17.79
N TYR A 105 -6.34 -32.96 -17.45
CA TYR A 105 -6.11 -34.06 -18.40
C TYR A 105 -6.61 -35.39 -17.84
#